data_AF-A0A2G6HS38-F1
#
_entry.id   AF-A0A2G6HS38-F1
#
_cell.length_a   1.000
_cell.length_b   1.000
_cell.length_c   1.000
_cell.angle_alpha   90.00
_cell.angle_beta   90.00
_cell.angle_gamma   90.00
#
_symmetry.space_group_name_H-M   'P 1'
#
loop_
_entity.id
_entity.type
_entity.pdbx_description
1 polymer ?
#
loop_
_entity_poly.entity_id
_entity_poly.type
_entity_poly.pdbx_seq_one_letter_code
_entity_poly.pdbx_strand_id
1 'polypeptide(L)' 'MDNDHNQIVRLNYRLQLDRCKEFGLKIKPLEEDETLQDLVLTVHHAYMHTFAKSLAIKVTENHLGNAVISNTSGLQQN' A
#
# COMPACT_ATOMS: atom_id res chain seq x y z
N MET A 1 27.34 7.78 -25.82
CA MET A 1 27.26 8.47 -24.51
C MET A 1 26.00 7.94 -23.86
N ASP A 2 26.11 6.72 -23.37
CA ASP A 2 25.05 5.97 -22.72
C ASP A 2 25.16 6.25 -21.23
N ASN A 3 24.21 6.99 -20.63
CA ASN A 3 24.01 6.88 -19.17
C ASN A 3 22.72 7.49 -18.61
N ASP A 4 21.52 7.14 -19.11
CA ASP A 4 20.28 7.55 -18.42
C ASP A 4 19.15 6.50 -18.50
N HIS A 5 19.49 5.21 -18.47
CA HIS A 5 18.47 4.14 -18.41
C HIS A 5 18.45 3.38 -17.07
N ASN A 6 19.33 3.75 -16.12
CA ASN A 6 19.49 3.04 -14.85
C ASN A 6 18.95 3.79 -13.63
N GLN A 7 18.34 4.96 -13.79
CA GLN A 7 17.80 5.75 -12.67
C GLN A 7 16.40 5.31 -12.23
N ILE A 8 15.72 4.47 -13.02
CA ILE A 8 14.32 4.08 -12.77
C ILE A 8 14.16 2.92 -11.77
N VAL A 9 15.23 2.23 -11.39
CA VAL A 9 15.06 0.91 -10.76
C VAL A 9 15.08 0.92 -9.24
N ARG A 10 15.73 1.84 -8.53
CA ARG A 10 15.78 1.76 -7.07
C ARG A 10 16.00 3.10 -6.37
N LEU A 11 14.93 3.61 -5.77
CA LEU A 11 14.97 4.13 -4.40
C LEU A 11 13.56 4.06 -3.84
N ASN A 12 13.43 3.73 -2.56
CA ASN A 12 12.20 3.80 -1.78
C ASN A 12 11.69 5.26 -1.77
N TYR A 13 10.99 5.64 -2.84
CA TYR A 13 10.82 7.03 -3.22
C TYR A 13 9.53 7.56 -2.59
N ARG A 14 9.64 8.58 -1.74
CA ARG A 14 8.53 9.52 -1.58
C ARG A 14 8.31 10.13 -2.96
N LEU A 15 7.41 9.53 -3.74
CA LEU A 15 6.94 10.03 -5.02
C LEU A 15 6.24 11.34 -4.74
N GLN A 16 7.03 12.42 -4.77
CA GLN A 16 6.51 13.76 -4.70
C GLN A 16 5.61 13.93 -5.93
N LEU A 17 4.34 14.19 -5.66
CA LEU A 17 3.29 14.32 -6.67
C LEU A 17 3.73 15.21 -7.84
N ASP A 18 4.45 16.29 -7.53
CA ASP A 18 4.95 17.27 -8.50
C ASP A 18 6.00 16.69 -9.45
N ARG A 19 6.95 15.88 -8.95
CA ARG A 19 7.93 15.19 -9.80
C ARG A 19 7.24 14.22 -10.75
N CYS A 20 6.24 13.50 -10.26
CA CYS A 20 5.53 12.54 -11.09
C CYS A 20 4.66 13.24 -12.16
N LYS A 21 4.14 14.44 -11.89
CA LYS A 21 3.51 15.30 -12.91
C LYS A 21 4.52 15.77 -13.97
N GLU A 22 5.75 16.13 -13.59
CA GLU A 22 6.82 16.53 -14.51
C GLU A 22 7.21 15.40 -15.48
N PHE A 23 7.16 14.14 -15.04
CA PHE A 23 7.41 12.96 -15.89
C PHE A 23 6.24 12.60 -16.84
N GLY A 24 5.16 13.40 -16.86
CA GLY A 24 4.01 13.19 -17.75
C GLY A 24 3.03 12.11 -17.30
N LEU A 25 3.07 11.71 -16.02
CA LEU A 25 2.12 10.74 -15.48
C LEU A 25 0.77 11.39 -15.21
N LYS A 26 -0.32 10.67 -15.52
CA LYS A 26 -1.68 11.08 -15.17
C LYS A 26 -1.93 10.72 -13.71
N ILE A 27 -1.93 11.70 -12.83
CA ILE A 27 -2.06 11.51 -11.38
C ILE A 27 -3.29 12.27 -10.89
N LYS A 28 -4.12 11.58 -10.12
CA LYS A 28 -5.21 12.18 -9.35
C LYS A 28 -4.87 12.03 -7.86
N PRO A 29 -4.64 13.12 -7.11
CA PRO A 29 -4.49 13.07 -5.67
C PRO A 29 -5.74 12.48 -5.02
N LEU A 30 -5.54 11.64 -4.01
CA LEU A 30 -6.66 11.06 -3.25
C LEU A 30 -7.35 12.15 -2.42
N GLU A 31 -6.59 13.16 -2.01
CA GLU A 31 -6.99 14.27 -1.17
C GLU A 31 -7.88 15.30 -1.89
N GLU A 32 -7.99 15.24 -3.23
CA GLU A 32 -8.88 16.11 -3.99
C GLU A 32 -10.37 15.72 -3.83
N ASP A 33 -10.66 14.50 -3.37
CA ASP A 33 -12.01 13.99 -3.17
C ASP A 33 -12.18 13.53 -1.71
N GLU A 34 -12.74 14.42 -0.88
CA GLU A 34 -12.93 14.21 0.56
C GLU A 34 -13.73 12.93 0.86
N THR A 35 -14.76 12.64 0.06
CA THR A 35 -15.59 11.44 0.25
C THR A 35 -14.81 10.17 -0.04
N LEU A 36 -14.05 10.15 -1.14
CA LEU A 36 -13.20 9.01 -1.49
C LEU A 36 -12.09 8.81 -0.45
N GLN A 37 -11.47 9.90 0.02
CA GLN A 37 -10.45 9.87 1.04
C GLN A 37 -10.97 9.23 2.34
N ASP A 38 -12.12 9.67 2.83
CA ASP A 38 -12.73 9.14 4.05
C ASP A 38 -13.07 7.65 3.91
N LEU A 39 -13.66 7.24 2.78
CA LEU A 39 -13.97 5.84 2.52
C LEU A 39 -12.71 4.96 2.55
N VAL A 40 -11.61 5.39 1.92
CA VAL A 40 -10.35 4.65 1.94
C VAL A 40 -9.76 4.58 3.36
N LEU A 41 -9.80 5.69 4.10
CA LEU A 41 -9.30 5.74 5.48
C LEU A 41 -10.09 4.84 6.42
N THR A 42 -11.41 4.73 6.27
CA THR A 42 -12.21 3.81 7.10
C THR A 42 -11.80 2.35 6.94
N VAL A 43 -11.58 1.89 5.70
CA VAL A 43 -11.06 0.53 5.42
C VAL A 43 -9.66 0.36 6.00
N HIS A 44 -8.80 1.37 5.85
CA HIS A 44 -7.46 1.36 6.44
C HIS A 44 -7.51 1.20 7.97
N HIS A 45 -8.37 1.95 8.66
CA HIS A 45 -8.53 1.83 10.12
C HIS A 45 -9.05 0.45 10.53
N ALA A 46 -10.03 -0.11 9.82
CA ALA A 46 -10.52 -1.46 10.08
C ALA A 46 -9.42 -2.52 9.91
N TYR A 47 -8.60 -2.37 8.88
CA TYR A 47 -7.46 -3.24 8.62
C TYR A 47 -6.37 -3.13 9.70
N MET A 48 -6.00 -1.90 10.08
CA MET A 48 -5.03 -1.65 11.15
C MET A 48 -5.51 -2.21 12.49
N HIS A 49 -6.80 -2.07 12.82
CA HIS A 49 -7.39 -2.69 14.00
C HIS A 49 -7.33 -4.22 13.94
N THR A 50 -7.53 -4.81 12.76
CA THR A 50 -7.44 -6.26 12.56
C THR A 50 -6.03 -6.77 12.83
N PHE A 51 -5.00 -6.09 12.33
CA PHE A 51 -3.61 -6.45 12.62
C PHE A 51 -3.21 -6.19 14.07
N ALA A 52 -3.66 -5.09 14.67
CA ALA A 52 -3.35 -4.80 16.07
C ALA A 52 -3.94 -5.85 17.04
N LYS A 53 -5.04 -6.51 16.65
CA LYS A 53 -5.75 -7.48 17.50
C LYS A 53 -5.57 -8.94 17.08
N SER A 54 -4.73 -9.23 16.08
CA SER A 54 -4.53 -10.60 15.59
C SER A 54 -3.05 -10.93 15.40
N LEU A 55 -2.76 -12.23 15.24
CA LEU A 55 -1.43 -12.73 14.87
C LEU A 55 -1.21 -12.74 13.33
N ALA A 56 -2.10 -12.09 12.58
CA ALA A 56 -1.99 -12.02 11.13
C ALA A 56 -0.77 -11.15 10.75
N ILE A 57 0.07 -11.68 9.86
CA ILE A 57 1.24 -10.99 9.31
C ILE A 57 0.97 -10.49 7.88
N LYS A 58 0.03 -11.14 7.19
CA LYS A 58 -0.36 -10.81 5.82
C LYS A 58 -1.79 -11.26 5.59
N VAL A 59 -2.59 -10.38 4.99
CA VAL A 59 -3.91 -10.70 4.47
C VAL A 59 -3.92 -10.37 2.99
N THR A 60 -4.44 -11.26 2.17
CA THR A 60 -4.63 -11.03 0.73
C THR A 60 -6.05 -11.41 0.40
N GLU A 61 -6.87 -10.40 0.09
CA GLU A 61 -8.28 -10.54 -0.25
C GLU A 61 -8.53 -10.07 -1.68
N ASN A 62 -9.43 -10.75 -2.39
CA ASN A 62 -9.84 -10.36 -3.74
C ASN A 62 -11.23 -9.68 -3.74
N HIS A 63 -11.61 -9.11 -4.89
CA HIS A 63 -12.91 -8.44 -5.06
C HIS A 63 -14.13 -9.37 -4.98
N LEU A 64 -13.93 -10.69 -4.88
CA LEU A 64 -14.98 -11.70 -4.71
C LEU A 64 -15.17 -12.10 -3.24
N GLY A 65 -14.45 -11.46 -2.31
CA GLY A 65 -14.50 -11.76 -0.87
C GLY A 65 -13.69 -12.99 -0.45
N ASN A 66 -12.84 -13.54 -1.33
CA ASN A 66 -11.94 -14.62 -0.94
C ASN A 66 -10.68 -14.05 -0.34
N ALA A 67 -10.35 -14.48 0.89
CA ALA A 67 -9.17 -14.02 1.62
C ALA A 67 -8.24 -15.17 2.03
N VAL A 68 -6.95 -14.95 1.89
CA VAL A 68 -5.89 -15.80 2.46
C VAL A 68 -5.21 -15.00 3.58
N ILE A 69 -5.24 -15.56 4.79
CA ILE A 69 -4.66 -14.96 5.98
C ILE A 69 -3.46 -15.80 6.40
N SER A 70 -2.27 -15.19 6.40
CA SER A 70 -1.06 -15.78 6.95
C SER A 70 -0.90 -15.27 8.39
N ASN A 71 -0.90 -16.20 9.34
CA ASN A 71 -0.64 -15.90 10.75
C ASN A 71 0.79 -16.31 11.09
N THR A 72 1.41 -15.61 12.04
CA THR A 72 2.61 -16.15 12.69
C THR A 72 2.17 -17.32 13.56
N SER A 73 2.36 -18.55 13.09
CA SER A 73 2.29 -19.74 13.94
C SER A 73 3.35 -19.55 15.01
N GLY A 74 2.93 -19.45 16.28
CA GLY A 74 3.86 -19.33 17.39
C GLY A 74 4.93 -20.40 17.29
N LEU A 75 6.20 -20.01 17.23
CA LEU A 75 7.29 -20.88 17.61
C LEU A 75 7.05 -21.24 19.08
N GLN A 76 6.37 -22.36 19.34
CA GLN A 76 6.52 -23.08 20.60
C GLN A 76 7.96 -23.62 20.59
N GLN A 77 8.88 -22.81 21.10
CA GLN A 77 10.18 -23.28 21.56
C GLN A 77 9.88 -24.07 22.84
N ASN A 78 9.92 -25.40 22.73
CA ASN A 78 10.00 -26.31 23.88
C ASN A 78 11.33 -26.15 24.61
#